data_AF-A0AAJ0UFL1-F1
#
_entry.id   AF-A0AAJ0UFL1-F1
#
_cell.length_a   1.000
_cell.length_b   1.000
_cell.length_c   1.000
_cell.angle_alpha   90.00
_cell.angle_beta   90.00
_cell.angle_gamma   90.00
#
_symmetry.space_group_name_H-M   'P 1'
#
loop_
_entity.id
_entity.type
_entity.pdbx_description
1 polymer ?
#
loop_
_entity_poly.entity_id
_entity_poly.type
_entity_poly.pdbx_seq_one_letter_code
_entity_poly.pdbx_strand_id
1 'polypeptide(L)'
;MSAPQVGLFKHLILELLAVRRDQRIPEPDLVMADASQAEAFMVAGREDGVIAPTYLFHTLQLSRLIKPGDVVLDLACGPANQLAQVARVNPEAEFIGIDASESMLGFAADTVKRFALDNVRFESCYIQDLKPFADQSVDLVMSTMSLHHLPDEKTLTASFQEAARVLKPDGAVYLADFSRLKREASRRFFAEQHAEQQSELFTTDYLNSLRAAFTAQDFKQAMQVFGAGVRFQATGLVPFMVVVSKGQPHRLTDTVLAHCKAIHASLQPPQQQDFLDLKRFFSLGGLSTPDIPPQQRHPAPSKPETPPAPRTVKKPYTDASQQQHEKHKKAKKNF
;
A
#
# COMPACT_ATOMS: atom_id res chain seq x y z
N MET A 1 11.03 -19.89 15.86
CA MET A 1 10.96 -18.43 16.04
C MET A 1 11.56 -17.81 14.79
N SER A 2 10.76 -17.13 13.97
CA SER A 2 11.21 -16.64 12.66
C SER A 2 12.13 -15.42 12.85
N ALA A 3 13.28 -15.43 12.16
CA ALA A 3 14.29 -14.38 12.17
C ALA A 3 13.80 -12.92 11.95
N PRO A 4 12.71 -12.64 11.18
CA PRO A 4 12.23 -11.27 10.95
C PRO A 4 11.79 -10.54 12.22
N GLN A 5 11.16 -11.25 13.17
CA GLN A 5 10.61 -10.61 14.38
C GLN A 5 11.70 -10.15 15.36
N VAL A 6 12.83 -10.87 15.41
CA VAL A 6 13.99 -10.48 16.24
C VAL A 6 14.69 -9.25 15.65
N GLY A 7 14.78 -9.16 14.32
CA GLY A 7 15.29 -8.00 13.61
C GLY A 7 14.47 -6.74 13.88
N LEU A 8 13.14 -6.83 13.70
CA LEU A 8 12.23 -5.71 13.93
C LEU A 8 12.34 -5.17 15.36
N PHE A 9 12.28 -6.04 16.38
CA PHE A 9 12.34 -5.60 17.78
C PHE A 9 13.65 -4.88 18.13
N LYS A 10 14.79 -5.38 17.61
CA LYS A 10 16.10 -4.70 17.75
C LYS A 10 16.04 -3.29 17.17
N HIS A 11 15.50 -3.13 15.96
CA HIS A 11 15.39 -1.81 15.33
C HIS A 11 14.46 -0.89 16.13
N LEU A 12 13.33 -1.37 16.64
CA LEU A 12 12.41 -0.57 17.47
C LEU A 12 13.07 -0.02 18.75
N ILE A 13 13.77 -0.85 19.53
CA ILE A 13 14.48 -0.41 20.75
C ILE A 13 15.54 0.62 20.41
N LEU A 14 16.36 0.31 19.41
CA LEU A 14 17.48 1.14 19.01
C LEU A 14 17.04 2.51 18.48
N GLU A 15 15.87 2.57 17.85
CA GLU A 15 15.23 3.77 17.35
C GLU A 15 14.66 4.65 18.47
N LEU A 16 14.06 4.04 19.50
CA LEU A 16 13.59 4.71 20.71
C LEU A 16 14.74 5.47 21.40
N LEU A 17 15.88 4.81 21.57
CA LEU A 17 17.07 5.35 22.23
C LEU A 17 17.87 6.35 21.38
N ALA A 18 17.59 6.42 20.07
CA ALA A 18 18.35 7.28 19.18
C ALA A 18 18.00 8.77 19.36
N VAL A 19 19.01 9.61 19.12
CA VAL A 19 18.86 11.07 18.97
C VAL A 19 18.98 11.38 17.48
N ARG A 20 18.04 12.16 16.94
CA ARG A 20 18.08 12.57 15.53
C ARG A 20 19.27 13.51 15.31
N ARG A 21 20.09 13.20 14.31
CA ARG A 21 21.28 13.99 13.97
C ARG A 21 21.32 14.43 12.51
N ASP A 22 20.48 13.84 11.67
CA ASP A 22 20.45 14.07 10.24
C ASP A 22 19.26 14.91 9.79
N GLN A 23 19.49 15.63 8.70
CA GLN A 23 18.49 16.45 8.04
C GLN A 23 17.64 15.61 7.09
N ARG A 24 16.48 16.15 6.72
CA ARG A 24 15.63 15.58 5.67
C ARG A 24 16.41 15.54 4.36
N ILE A 25 16.30 14.45 3.61
CA ILE A 25 16.80 14.38 2.23
C ILE A 25 15.56 14.23 1.36
N PRO A 26 15.09 15.30 0.70
CA PRO A 26 13.97 15.21 -0.24
C PRO A 26 14.26 14.18 -1.33
N GLU A 27 13.21 13.57 -1.87
CA GLU A 27 13.36 12.75 -3.06
C GLU A 27 13.79 13.61 -4.26
N PRO A 28 14.58 13.05 -5.20
CA PRO A 28 14.89 13.73 -6.44
C PRO A 28 13.61 14.14 -7.19
N ASP A 29 13.60 15.33 -7.81
CA ASP A 29 12.44 15.91 -8.53
C ASP A 29 11.87 15.04 -9.67
N LEU A 30 12.51 13.92 -10.00
CA LEU A 30 12.20 13.07 -11.15
C LEU A 30 11.78 11.63 -10.81
N VAL A 31 11.62 11.26 -9.53
CA VAL A 31 11.34 9.85 -9.13
C VAL A 31 10.07 9.27 -9.80
N MET A 32 9.13 10.11 -10.23
CA MET A 32 7.89 9.66 -10.88
C MET A 32 7.72 10.16 -12.34
N ALA A 33 8.76 10.78 -12.91
CA ALA A 33 8.77 11.16 -14.33
C ALA A 33 9.19 9.98 -15.23
N ASP A 34 9.93 9.02 -14.68
CA ASP A 34 10.32 7.81 -15.38
C ASP A 34 9.20 6.76 -15.37
N ALA A 35 8.86 6.24 -16.55
CA ALA A 35 7.78 5.28 -16.71
C ALA A 35 8.03 3.97 -15.95
N SER A 36 9.29 3.54 -15.81
CA SER A 36 9.61 2.30 -15.11
C SER A 36 9.48 2.43 -13.59
N GLN A 37 9.78 3.61 -13.03
CA GLN A 37 9.55 3.90 -11.61
C GLN A 37 8.04 3.98 -11.30
N ALA A 38 7.27 4.67 -12.15
CA ALA A 38 5.82 4.74 -12.02
C ALA A 38 5.16 3.34 -12.12
N GLU A 39 5.62 2.51 -13.07
CA GLU A 39 5.16 1.12 -13.19
C GLU A 39 5.53 0.28 -11.96
N ALA A 40 6.75 0.40 -11.43
CA ALA A 40 7.18 -0.31 -10.23
C ALA A 40 6.31 0.06 -9.01
N PHE A 41 5.97 1.34 -8.84
CA PHE A 41 5.07 1.80 -7.79
C PHE A 41 3.64 1.26 -7.97
N MET A 42 3.09 1.35 -9.19
CA MET A 42 1.78 0.78 -9.52
C MET A 42 1.73 -0.71 -9.20
N VAL A 43 2.77 -1.48 -9.60
CA VAL A 43 2.85 -2.92 -9.37
C VAL A 43 2.92 -3.25 -7.88
N ALA A 44 3.72 -2.50 -7.11
CA ALA A 44 3.83 -2.67 -5.67
C ALA A 44 2.50 -2.40 -4.96
N GLY A 45 1.74 -1.42 -5.45
CA GLY A 45 0.44 -1.00 -4.92
C GLY A 45 -0.75 -1.90 -5.24
N ARG A 46 -0.60 -2.93 -6.09
CA ARG A 46 -1.73 -3.81 -6.44
C ARG A 46 -2.19 -4.60 -5.21
N GLU A 47 -3.38 -5.18 -5.25
CA GLU A 47 -3.93 -5.97 -4.13
C GLU A 47 -3.11 -7.24 -3.80
N ASP A 48 -2.23 -7.67 -4.71
CA ASP A 48 -1.24 -8.73 -4.54
C ASP A 48 0.19 -8.22 -4.28
N GLY A 49 0.40 -6.90 -4.30
CA GLY A 49 1.71 -6.26 -4.20
C GLY A 49 2.20 -6.08 -2.76
N VAL A 50 3.46 -5.66 -2.62
CA VAL A 50 4.14 -5.57 -1.31
C VAL A 50 3.53 -4.55 -0.35
N ILE A 51 2.84 -3.51 -0.85
CA ILE A 51 2.16 -2.52 0.01
C ILE A 51 0.66 -2.80 0.19
N ALA A 52 0.13 -3.91 -0.36
CA ALA A 52 -1.26 -4.30 -0.20
C ALA A 52 -1.75 -4.36 1.27
N PRO A 53 -0.94 -4.84 2.26
CA PRO A 53 -1.33 -4.79 3.67
C PRO A 53 -1.58 -3.37 4.17
N THR A 54 -0.72 -2.43 3.78
CA THR A 54 -0.82 -1.02 4.13
C THR A 54 -2.07 -0.40 3.52
N TYR A 55 -2.34 -0.68 2.25
CA TYR A 55 -3.54 -0.15 1.59
C TYR A 55 -4.83 -0.72 2.16
N LEU A 56 -4.86 -2.02 2.46
CA LEU A 56 -6.02 -2.62 3.12
C LEU A 56 -6.29 -2.00 4.49
N PHE A 57 -5.24 -1.71 5.27
CA PHE A 57 -5.38 -1.02 6.55
C PHE A 57 -6.00 0.37 6.38
N HIS A 58 -5.51 1.17 5.42
CA HIS A 58 -6.04 2.51 5.18
C HIS A 58 -7.46 2.47 4.60
N THR A 59 -7.78 1.51 3.73
CA THR A 59 -9.14 1.29 3.21
C THR A 59 -10.15 1.07 4.33
N LEU A 60 -9.81 0.27 5.35
CA LEU A 60 -10.68 0.06 6.51
C LEU A 60 -10.89 1.34 7.33
N GLN A 61 -9.87 2.19 7.43
CA GLN A 61 -9.97 3.43 8.20
C GLN A 61 -10.76 4.49 7.44
N LEU A 62 -10.48 4.68 6.15
CA LEU A 62 -11.16 5.61 5.25
C LEU A 62 -12.65 5.28 5.13
N SER A 63 -12.99 4.00 4.94
CA SER A 63 -14.38 3.57 4.80
C SER A 63 -15.22 3.82 6.06
N ARG A 64 -14.61 4.10 7.22
CA ARG A 64 -15.35 4.52 8.43
C ARG A 64 -15.63 6.01 8.47
N LEU A 65 -15.02 6.79 7.60
CA LEU A 65 -15.20 8.24 7.52
C LEU A 65 -16.09 8.65 6.34
N ILE A 66 -16.21 7.78 5.32
CA ILE A 66 -16.99 8.01 4.10
C ILE A 66 -18.45 7.61 4.30
N LYS A 67 -19.39 8.48 3.95
CA LYS A 67 -20.82 8.23 3.96
C LYS A 67 -21.37 8.18 2.53
N PRO A 68 -22.52 7.53 2.31
CA PRO A 68 -23.24 7.63 1.04
C PRO A 68 -23.49 9.10 0.66
N GLY A 69 -23.19 9.46 -0.58
CA GLY A 69 -23.31 10.82 -1.11
C GLY A 69 -22.13 11.76 -0.82
N ASP A 70 -21.11 11.32 -0.09
CA ASP A 70 -19.91 12.13 0.15
C ASP A 70 -19.14 12.36 -1.16
N VAL A 71 -18.59 13.56 -1.31
CA VAL A 71 -17.54 13.85 -2.30
C VAL A 71 -16.17 13.74 -1.62
N VAL A 72 -15.35 12.81 -2.10
CA VAL A 72 -14.04 12.46 -1.55
C VAL A 72 -12.93 12.94 -2.50
N LEU A 73 -12.00 13.75 -1.99
CA LEU A 73 -10.82 14.22 -2.71
C LEU A 73 -9.57 13.47 -2.24
N ASP A 74 -8.88 12.78 -3.15
CA ASP A 74 -7.61 12.10 -2.87
C ASP A 74 -6.42 12.89 -3.43
N LEU A 75 -5.60 13.40 -2.51
CA LEU A 75 -4.44 14.24 -2.80
C LEU A 75 -3.23 13.39 -3.19
N ALA A 76 -2.69 13.62 -4.39
CA ALA A 76 -1.59 12.85 -4.98
C ALA A 76 -1.96 11.36 -5.05
N CYS A 77 -3.00 11.06 -5.82
CA CYS A 77 -3.60 9.73 -5.95
C CYS A 77 -2.72 8.72 -6.70
N GLY A 78 -1.65 9.18 -7.36
CA GLY A 78 -0.72 8.34 -8.11
C GLY A 78 -1.45 7.46 -9.13
N PRO A 79 -1.15 6.15 -9.21
CA PRO A 79 -1.84 5.20 -10.10
C PRO A 79 -3.24 4.79 -9.61
N ALA A 80 -3.79 5.49 -8.61
CA ALA A 80 -5.11 5.28 -8.00
C ALA A 80 -5.35 3.89 -7.38
N ASN A 81 -4.31 3.14 -7.02
CA ASN A 81 -4.47 1.82 -6.40
C ASN A 81 -5.25 1.90 -5.07
N GLN A 82 -4.85 2.81 -4.17
CA GLN A 82 -5.55 3.04 -2.91
C GLN A 82 -6.94 3.64 -3.14
N LEU A 83 -7.06 4.62 -4.04
CA LEU A 83 -8.32 5.28 -4.37
C LEU A 83 -9.35 4.28 -4.91
N ALA A 84 -8.96 3.44 -5.86
CA ALA A 84 -9.83 2.43 -6.45
C ALA A 84 -10.27 1.38 -5.43
N GLN A 85 -9.39 0.98 -4.50
CA GLN A 85 -9.76 0.05 -3.44
C GLN A 85 -10.83 0.65 -2.51
N VAL A 86 -10.71 1.93 -2.16
CA VAL A 86 -11.69 2.64 -1.31
C VAL A 86 -12.99 2.88 -2.06
N ALA A 87 -12.92 3.30 -3.32
CA ALA A 87 -14.10 3.56 -4.16
C ALA A 87 -14.94 2.31 -4.38
N ARG A 88 -14.32 1.14 -4.60
CA ARG A 88 -15.00 -0.15 -4.77
C ARG A 88 -15.88 -0.55 -3.58
N VAL A 89 -15.46 -0.20 -2.37
CA VAL A 89 -16.20 -0.55 -1.14
C VAL A 89 -17.13 0.58 -0.67
N ASN A 90 -17.11 1.74 -1.31
CA ASN A 90 -18.00 2.87 -1.03
C ASN A 90 -18.66 3.37 -2.34
N PRO A 91 -19.48 2.54 -3.03
CA PRO A 91 -19.99 2.85 -4.37
C PRO A 91 -20.98 4.03 -4.40
N GLU A 92 -21.52 4.42 -3.25
CA GLU A 92 -22.47 5.54 -3.13
C GLU A 92 -21.78 6.89 -2.91
N ALA A 93 -20.45 6.94 -2.81
CA ALA A 93 -19.66 8.17 -2.73
C ALA A 93 -19.01 8.49 -4.09
N GLU A 94 -18.76 9.77 -4.34
CA GLU A 94 -18.00 10.23 -5.50
C GLU A 94 -16.54 10.46 -5.12
N PHE A 95 -15.62 10.06 -5.99
CA PHE A 95 -14.19 10.18 -5.77
C PHE A 95 -13.54 11.04 -6.84
N ILE A 96 -12.68 11.94 -6.39
CA ILE A 96 -11.86 12.80 -7.24
C ILE A 96 -10.41 12.54 -6.85
N GLY A 97 -9.65 11.91 -7.74
CA GLY A 97 -8.21 11.76 -7.56
C GLY A 97 -7.47 12.93 -8.22
N ILE A 98 -6.51 13.52 -7.51
CA ILE A 98 -5.64 14.52 -8.12
C ILE A 98 -4.19 14.09 -8.10
N ASP A 99 -3.47 14.41 -9.16
CA ASP A 99 -2.02 14.23 -9.24
C ASP A 99 -1.40 15.28 -10.16
N ALA A 100 -0.18 15.71 -9.83
CA ALA A 100 0.57 16.65 -10.66
C ALA A 100 1.23 15.96 -11.88
N SER A 101 1.35 14.63 -11.85
CA SER A 101 1.94 13.83 -12.92
C SER A 101 0.87 13.30 -13.87
N GLU A 102 0.92 13.74 -15.13
CA GLU A 102 0.05 13.21 -16.18
C GLU A 102 0.27 11.70 -16.43
N SER A 103 1.51 11.20 -16.26
CA SER A 103 1.79 9.77 -16.41
C SER A 103 1.09 8.95 -15.33
N MET A 104 1.07 9.44 -14.08
CA MET A 104 0.35 8.81 -12.98
C MET A 104 -1.15 8.79 -13.24
N LEU A 105 -1.73 9.90 -13.72
CA LEU A 105 -3.14 9.95 -14.10
C LEU A 105 -3.48 8.99 -15.26
N GLY A 106 -2.55 8.75 -16.18
CA GLY A 106 -2.67 7.70 -17.19
C GLY A 106 -2.84 6.31 -16.58
N PHE A 107 -1.95 5.92 -15.65
CA PHE A 107 -2.08 4.67 -14.91
C PHE A 107 -3.34 4.62 -14.04
N ALA A 108 -3.73 5.75 -13.45
CA ALA A 108 -4.93 5.89 -12.64
C ALA A 108 -6.21 5.57 -13.43
N ALA A 109 -6.30 6.10 -14.65
CA ALA A 109 -7.39 5.81 -15.57
C ALA A 109 -7.46 4.31 -15.92
N ASP A 110 -6.33 3.67 -16.17
CA ASP A 110 -6.26 2.23 -16.42
C ASP A 110 -6.67 1.40 -15.19
N THR A 111 -6.29 1.81 -13.98
CA THR A 111 -6.71 1.18 -12.72
C THR A 111 -8.22 1.27 -12.53
N VAL A 112 -8.81 2.46 -12.69
CA VAL A 112 -10.26 2.68 -12.58
C VAL A 112 -11.04 1.86 -13.61
N LYS A 113 -10.56 1.83 -14.86
CA LYS A 113 -11.16 1.02 -15.94
C LYS A 113 -11.10 -0.48 -15.64
N ARG A 114 -9.97 -0.97 -15.12
CA ARG A 114 -9.78 -2.38 -14.74
C ARG A 114 -10.77 -2.85 -13.68
N PHE A 115 -11.12 -1.97 -12.75
CA PHE A 115 -12.09 -2.23 -11.69
C PHE A 115 -13.53 -1.83 -12.06
N ALA A 116 -13.75 -1.34 -13.28
CA ALA A 116 -15.04 -0.89 -13.79
C ALA A 116 -15.74 0.13 -12.85
N LEU A 117 -14.97 1.11 -12.35
CA LEU A 117 -15.49 2.14 -11.45
C LEU A 117 -16.05 3.31 -12.26
N ASP A 118 -17.30 3.68 -11.98
CA ASP A 118 -18.01 4.81 -12.57
C ASP A 118 -18.09 6.02 -11.63
N ASN A 119 -17.74 5.83 -10.36
CA ASN A 119 -17.76 6.85 -9.31
C ASN A 119 -16.40 7.54 -9.06
N VAL A 120 -15.43 7.39 -9.97
CA VAL A 120 -14.10 8.00 -9.85
C VAL A 120 -13.80 8.88 -11.07
N ARG A 121 -13.35 10.12 -10.82
CA ARG A 121 -12.80 11.02 -11.84
C ARG A 121 -11.44 11.57 -11.40
N PHE A 122 -10.72 12.16 -12.35
CA PHE A 122 -9.38 12.68 -12.14
C PHE A 122 -9.23 14.13 -12.57
N GLU A 123 -8.41 14.88 -11.85
CA GLU A 123 -8.00 16.25 -12.20
C GLU A 123 -6.49 16.40 -12.04
N SER A 124 -5.83 17.10 -12.97
CA SER A 124 -4.40 17.41 -12.83
C SER A 124 -4.22 18.70 -12.07
N CYS A 125 -3.65 18.61 -10.87
CA CYS A 125 -3.26 19.79 -10.08
C CYS A 125 -2.23 19.44 -8.99
N TYR A 126 -1.55 20.48 -8.50
CA TYR A 126 -0.68 20.37 -7.35
C TYR A 126 -1.50 20.41 -6.05
N ILE A 127 -1.14 19.58 -5.07
CA ILE A 127 -1.90 19.47 -3.82
C ILE A 127 -1.81 20.74 -2.94
N GLN A 128 -0.80 21.59 -3.18
CA GLN A 128 -0.67 22.92 -2.56
C GLN A 128 -1.36 24.05 -3.36
N ASP A 129 -2.04 23.73 -4.47
CA ASP A 129 -2.76 24.70 -5.31
C ASP A 129 -4.05 24.06 -5.89
N LEU A 130 -5.08 23.93 -5.04
CA LEU A 130 -6.35 23.30 -5.37
C LEU A 130 -7.34 24.26 -6.05
N LYS A 131 -6.85 25.13 -6.95
CA LYS A 131 -7.68 26.10 -7.70
C LYS A 131 -8.91 25.51 -8.41
N PRO A 132 -8.89 24.27 -8.94
CA PRO A 132 -10.10 23.68 -9.53
C PRO A 132 -11.26 23.47 -8.53
N PHE A 133 -10.97 23.50 -7.23
CA PHE A 133 -11.92 23.21 -6.17
C PHE A 133 -12.32 24.47 -5.42
N ALA A 134 -13.64 24.71 -5.34
CA ALA A 134 -14.19 25.78 -4.54
C ALA A 134 -13.97 25.53 -3.04
N ASP A 135 -14.01 26.61 -2.25
CA ASP A 135 -14.00 26.52 -0.80
C ASP A 135 -15.17 25.66 -0.31
N GLN A 136 -14.95 24.84 0.71
CA GLN A 136 -15.99 24.03 1.36
C GLN A 136 -16.81 23.17 0.39
N SER A 137 -16.17 22.60 -0.63
CA SER A 137 -16.81 21.84 -1.70
C SER A 137 -16.79 20.32 -1.52
N VAL A 138 -15.88 19.77 -0.69
CA VAL A 138 -15.73 18.32 -0.50
C VAL A 138 -16.04 17.87 0.93
N ASP A 139 -16.56 16.66 1.07
CA ASP A 139 -16.96 16.06 2.36
C ASP A 139 -15.80 15.34 3.04
N LEU A 140 -14.85 14.82 2.27
CA LEU A 140 -13.65 14.18 2.80
C LEU A 140 -12.42 14.52 1.95
N VAL A 141 -11.30 14.84 2.62
CA VAL A 141 -9.97 14.90 1.98
C VAL A 141 -9.11 13.76 2.49
N MET A 142 -8.54 12.97 1.58
CA MET A 142 -7.60 11.90 1.88
C MET A 142 -6.27 12.08 1.18
N SER A 143 -5.23 11.45 1.73
CA SER A 143 -3.94 11.26 1.07
C SER A 143 -3.26 10.06 1.72
N THR A 144 -2.67 9.17 0.92
CA THR A 144 -2.07 7.94 1.43
C THR A 144 -0.69 7.73 0.82
N MET A 145 0.34 7.90 1.65
CA MET A 145 1.74 7.65 1.30
C MET A 145 2.24 8.51 0.13
N SER A 146 1.95 9.81 0.15
CA SER A 146 2.33 10.74 -0.92
C SER A 146 2.94 12.06 -0.43
N LEU A 147 2.70 12.46 0.82
CA LEU A 147 3.12 13.75 1.37
C LEU A 147 4.64 13.85 1.51
N HIS A 148 5.35 12.75 1.72
CA HIS A 148 6.82 12.75 1.80
C HIS A 148 7.51 13.21 0.50
N HIS A 149 6.82 13.15 -0.65
CA HIS A 149 7.31 13.68 -1.93
C HIS A 149 7.41 15.21 -1.96
N LEU A 150 6.72 15.93 -1.06
CA LEU A 150 6.75 17.39 -1.06
C LEU A 150 8.16 17.94 -0.79
N PRO A 151 8.58 19.03 -1.44
CA PRO A 151 9.96 19.48 -1.38
C PRO A 151 10.38 20.00 0.00
N ASP A 152 9.46 20.60 0.77
CA ASP A 152 9.75 21.24 2.06
C ASP A 152 8.52 21.36 2.98
N GLU A 153 8.76 21.77 4.23
CA GLU A 153 7.73 21.94 5.26
C GLU A 153 6.76 23.09 4.93
N LYS A 154 7.20 24.07 4.13
CA LYS A 154 6.35 25.17 3.66
C LYS A 154 5.29 24.63 2.71
N THR A 155 5.67 23.76 1.79
CA THR A 155 4.77 23.12 0.85
C THR A 155 3.84 22.15 1.57
N LEU A 156 4.33 21.38 2.55
CA LEU A 156 3.48 20.57 3.43
C LEU A 156 2.40 21.42 4.11
N THR A 157 2.79 22.56 4.68
CA THR A 157 1.85 23.47 5.34
C THR A 157 0.83 24.04 4.36
N ALA A 158 1.26 24.44 3.16
CA ALA A 158 0.36 24.93 2.11
C ALA A 158 -0.64 23.87 1.64
N SER A 159 -0.22 22.61 1.47
CA SER A 159 -1.13 21.51 1.12
C SER A 159 -2.19 21.26 2.19
N PHE A 160 -1.83 21.38 3.47
CA PHE A 160 -2.79 21.25 4.57
C PHE A 160 -3.77 22.44 4.61
N GLN A 161 -3.31 23.64 4.29
CA GLN A 161 -4.16 24.82 4.18
C GLN A 161 -5.17 24.70 3.04
N GLU A 162 -4.74 24.23 1.87
CA GLU A 162 -5.64 23.99 0.74
C GLU A 162 -6.63 22.86 1.04
N ALA A 163 -6.17 21.75 1.64
CA ALA A 163 -7.06 20.69 2.11
C ALA A 163 -8.13 21.23 3.08
N ALA A 164 -7.76 22.10 4.01
CA ALA A 164 -8.71 22.72 4.93
C ALA A 164 -9.66 23.72 4.25
N ARG A 165 -9.19 24.45 3.23
CA ARG A 165 -10.00 25.41 2.47
C ARG A 165 -11.12 24.70 1.69
N VAL A 166 -10.79 23.62 0.99
CA VAL A 166 -11.77 22.88 0.17
C VAL A 166 -12.72 22.02 0.99
N LEU A 167 -12.34 21.66 2.23
CA LEU A 167 -13.14 20.83 3.11
C LEU A 167 -14.36 21.58 3.66
N LYS A 168 -15.53 20.96 3.60
CA LYS A 168 -16.75 21.46 4.26
C LYS A 168 -16.54 21.62 5.78
N PRO A 169 -17.28 22.51 6.48
CA PRO A 169 -17.12 22.72 7.93
C PRO A 169 -17.18 21.43 8.77
N ASP A 170 -18.09 20.51 8.42
CA ASP A 170 -18.27 19.20 9.07
C ASP A 170 -17.58 18.04 8.34
N GLY A 171 -16.72 18.37 7.36
CA GLY A 171 -15.99 17.40 6.56
C GLY A 171 -14.92 16.65 7.35
N ALA A 172 -14.55 15.48 6.84
CA ALA A 172 -13.54 14.61 7.40
C ALA A 172 -12.18 14.80 6.70
N VAL A 173 -11.10 14.49 7.43
CA VAL A 173 -9.77 14.40 6.83
C VAL A 173 -9.12 13.10 7.24
N TYR A 174 -8.36 12.50 6.33
CA TYR A 174 -7.52 11.33 6.59
C TYR A 174 -6.22 11.41 5.77
N LEU A 175 -5.15 11.89 6.39
CA LEU A 175 -3.83 12.01 5.76
C LEU A 175 -2.88 11.02 6.42
N ALA A 176 -2.41 10.03 5.67
CA ALA A 176 -1.52 8.99 6.15
C ALA A 176 -0.18 9.05 5.42
N ASP A 177 0.92 8.98 6.16
CA ASP A 177 2.27 8.97 5.58
C ASP A 177 3.30 8.32 6.52
N PHE A 178 4.53 8.19 6.04
CA PHE A 178 5.70 7.93 6.86
C PHE A 178 5.99 9.10 7.81
N SER A 179 6.58 8.78 8.95
CA SER A 179 7.28 9.75 9.78
C SER A 179 8.75 9.38 9.88
N ARG A 180 9.61 10.40 9.73
CA ARG A 180 11.06 10.21 9.57
C ARG A 180 11.68 9.53 10.79
N LEU A 181 12.12 8.30 10.57
CA LEU A 181 12.97 7.57 11.50
C LEU A 181 14.31 8.31 11.69
N LYS A 182 14.84 8.29 12.91
CA LYS A 182 16.10 8.91 13.34
C LYS A 182 17.33 8.14 12.87
N ARG A 183 17.24 6.83 12.62
CA ARG A 183 18.39 6.01 12.24
C ARG A 183 18.29 5.54 10.79
N GLU A 184 19.37 5.77 10.04
CA GLU A 184 19.53 5.23 8.68
C GLU A 184 19.41 3.70 8.65
N ALA A 185 19.99 3.01 9.63
CA ALA A 185 19.88 1.55 9.72
C ALA A 185 18.42 1.06 9.87
N SER A 186 17.55 1.83 10.55
CA SER A 186 16.14 1.49 10.68
C SER A 186 15.40 1.71 9.35
N ARG A 187 15.70 2.80 8.63
CA ARG A 187 15.12 3.07 7.31
C ARG A 187 15.48 1.97 6.31
N ARG A 188 16.76 1.59 6.26
CA ARG A 188 17.23 0.48 5.41
C ARG A 188 16.54 -0.84 5.78
N PHE A 189 16.40 -1.14 7.07
CA PHE A 189 15.68 -2.35 7.50
C PHE A 189 14.24 -2.39 6.96
N PHE A 190 13.47 -1.30 7.11
CA PHE A 190 12.09 -1.25 6.62
C PHE A 190 11.99 -1.28 5.09
N ALA A 191 12.95 -0.67 4.37
CA ALA A 191 12.99 -0.70 2.91
C ALA A 191 13.36 -2.09 2.37
N GLU A 192 14.30 -2.79 3.02
CA GLU A 192 14.92 -4.02 2.51
C GLU A 192 14.28 -5.31 3.03
N GLN A 193 13.43 -5.27 4.06
CA GLN A 193 12.82 -6.48 4.64
C GLN A 193 11.99 -7.32 3.64
N HIS A 194 11.54 -6.70 2.54
CA HIS A 194 10.83 -7.35 1.43
C HIS A 194 11.60 -7.25 0.09
N ALA A 195 12.91 -7.00 0.10
CA ALA A 195 13.70 -6.80 -1.12
C ALA A 195 13.62 -7.99 -2.10
N GLU A 196 13.46 -9.22 -1.60
CA GLU A 196 13.29 -10.41 -2.44
C GLU A 196 11.91 -10.50 -3.15
N GLN A 197 10.95 -9.68 -2.72
CA GLN A 197 9.54 -9.71 -3.17
C GLN A 197 9.15 -8.48 -4.02
N GLN A 198 10.08 -7.54 -4.22
CA GLN A 198 9.86 -6.29 -4.93
C GLN A 198 11.03 -5.98 -5.86
N SER A 199 10.86 -5.02 -6.77
CA SER A 199 11.96 -4.61 -7.64
C SER A 199 13.05 -3.87 -6.85
N GLU A 200 14.28 -3.90 -7.37
CA GLU A 200 15.38 -3.10 -6.82
C GLU A 200 15.07 -1.60 -6.91
N LEU A 201 14.39 -1.18 -7.99
CA LEU A 201 13.88 0.19 -8.16
C LEU A 201 12.95 0.56 -7.01
N PHE A 202 11.91 -0.23 -6.74
CA PHE A 202 10.98 0.05 -5.65
C PHE A 202 11.66 0.02 -4.28
N THR A 203 12.62 -0.88 -4.04
CA THR A 203 13.39 -0.92 -2.79
C THR A 203 14.18 0.39 -2.59
N THR A 204 14.79 0.89 -3.66
CA THR A 204 15.56 2.14 -3.65
C THR A 204 14.66 3.34 -3.41
N ASP A 205 13.54 3.40 -4.13
CA ASP A 205 12.56 4.48 -4.01
C ASP A 205 11.95 4.49 -2.61
N TYR A 206 11.59 3.33 -2.06
CA TYR A 206 11.06 3.24 -0.69
C TYR A 206 12.08 3.73 0.36
N LEU A 207 13.37 3.41 0.20
CA LEU A 207 14.40 3.98 1.08
C LEU A 207 14.50 5.51 0.96
N ASN A 208 14.37 6.04 -0.26
CA ASN A 208 14.35 7.48 -0.49
C ASN A 208 13.11 8.12 0.16
N SER A 209 11.94 7.52 0.05
CA SER A 209 10.71 7.96 0.72
C SER A 209 10.88 8.02 2.24
N LEU A 210 11.53 7.02 2.85
CA LEU A 210 11.80 7.00 4.29
C LEU A 210 12.80 8.09 4.74
N ARG A 211 13.72 8.51 3.87
CA ARG A 211 14.65 9.64 4.12
C ARG A 211 13.96 10.99 3.89
N ALA A 212 13.06 11.05 2.92
CA ALA A 212 12.26 12.21 2.56
C ALA A 212 11.04 12.41 3.46
N ALA A 213 10.71 11.46 4.33
CA ALA A 213 9.61 11.60 5.26
C ALA A 213 9.73 12.89 6.10
N PHE A 214 8.58 13.50 6.37
CA PHE A 214 8.46 14.57 7.35
C PHE A 214 8.48 14.00 8.76
N THR A 215 8.68 14.85 9.75
CA THR A 215 8.73 14.45 11.14
C THR A 215 7.33 14.54 11.76
N ALA A 216 7.08 13.77 12.81
CA ALA A 216 5.85 13.89 13.60
C ALA A 216 5.54 15.34 14.06
N GLN A 217 6.57 16.17 14.27
CA GLN A 217 6.38 17.57 14.65
C GLN A 217 5.89 18.42 13.47
N ASP A 218 6.37 18.16 12.27
CA ASP A 218 5.97 18.90 11.06
C ASP A 218 4.49 18.65 10.77
N PHE A 219 4.04 17.39 10.86
CA PHE A 219 2.62 17.04 10.76
C PHE A 219 1.77 17.70 11.84
N LYS A 220 2.24 17.70 13.10
CA LYS A 220 1.54 18.37 14.21
C LYS A 220 1.41 19.88 14.01
N GLN A 221 2.41 20.51 13.37
CA GLN A 221 2.36 21.92 13.03
C GLN A 221 1.39 22.18 11.87
N ALA A 222 1.48 21.40 10.79
CA ALA A 222 0.66 21.57 9.60
C ALA A 222 -0.84 21.31 9.89
N MET A 223 -1.17 20.31 10.72
CA MET A 223 -2.56 19.94 11.02
C MET A 223 -3.35 20.97 11.83
N GLN A 224 -2.70 21.98 12.41
CA GLN A 224 -3.39 22.99 13.23
C GLN A 224 -4.48 23.74 12.45
N VAL A 225 -4.33 23.85 11.13
CA VAL A 225 -5.31 24.50 10.25
C VAL A 225 -6.70 23.84 10.25
N PHE A 226 -6.80 22.54 10.57
CA PHE A 226 -8.08 21.83 10.63
C PHE A 226 -8.91 22.16 11.89
N GLY A 227 -8.33 22.90 12.84
CA GLY A 227 -8.98 23.36 14.06
C GLY A 227 -9.27 22.24 15.06
N ALA A 228 -10.32 22.42 15.86
CA ALA A 228 -10.68 21.47 16.91
C ALA A 228 -11.12 20.10 16.35
N GLY A 229 -10.82 19.04 17.08
CA GLY A 229 -11.23 17.67 16.76
C GLY A 229 -10.33 16.92 15.77
N VAL A 230 -9.34 17.58 15.18
CA VAL A 230 -8.27 16.88 14.45
C VAL A 230 -7.38 16.10 15.42
N ARG A 231 -6.97 14.90 15.04
CA ARG A 231 -6.16 13.98 15.84
C ARG A 231 -4.90 13.59 15.10
N PHE A 232 -3.79 13.57 15.82
CA PHE A 232 -2.53 12.99 15.38
C PHE A 232 -2.39 11.60 15.99
N GLN A 233 -2.29 10.59 15.14
CA GLN A 233 -1.98 9.22 15.53
C GLN A 233 -0.70 8.78 14.83
N ALA A 234 0.04 7.88 15.45
CA ALA A 234 1.23 7.30 14.87
C ALA A 234 1.32 5.84 15.27
N THR A 235 2.19 5.08 14.63
CA THR A 235 2.54 3.74 15.10
C THR A 235 3.18 3.83 16.49
N GLY A 236 2.74 2.97 17.41
CA GLY A 236 3.26 2.89 18.78
C GLY A 236 4.67 2.31 18.84
N LEU A 237 5.36 2.56 19.95
CA LEU A 237 6.81 2.34 20.15
C LEU A 237 7.68 3.25 19.28
N VAL A 238 7.50 3.23 17.96
CA VAL A 238 8.25 4.06 17.02
C VAL A 238 7.26 4.70 16.04
N PRO A 239 7.26 6.04 15.89
CA PRO A 239 6.38 6.74 14.95
C PRO A 239 6.97 6.68 13.54
N PHE A 240 6.92 5.50 12.90
CA PHE A 240 7.39 5.29 11.54
C PHE A 240 6.31 5.59 10.50
N MET A 241 5.03 5.48 10.89
CA MET A 241 3.89 5.98 10.13
C MET A 241 3.00 6.85 11.01
N VAL A 242 2.31 7.79 10.38
CA VAL A 242 1.41 8.75 11.01
C VAL A 242 0.08 8.80 10.27
N VAL A 243 -0.95 9.20 11.01
CA VAL A 243 -2.28 9.51 10.49
C VAL A 243 -2.73 10.81 11.14
N VAL A 244 -3.04 11.81 10.32
CA VAL A 244 -3.80 12.99 10.72
C VAL A 244 -5.25 12.74 10.33
N SER A 245 -6.15 12.72 11.31
CA SER A 245 -7.57 12.45 11.03
C SER A 245 -8.54 13.35 11.78
N LYS A 246 -9.63 13.72 11.12
CA LYS A 246 -10.80 14.45 11.68
C LYS A 246 -12.07 13.78 11.13
N GLY A 247 -13.12 13.77 11.94
CA GLY A 247 -14.41 13.16 11.59
C GLY A 247 -14.83 12.10 12.61
N GLN A 248 -16.08 11.66 12.52
CA GLN A 248 -16.65 10.66 13.41
C GLN A 248 -16.69 9.29 12.70
N PRO A 249 -15.84 8.33 13.12
CA PRO A 249 -15.84 7.01 12.51
C PRO A 249 -17.15 6.27 12.77
N HIS A 250 -17.81 5.79 11.72
CA HIS A 250 -19.00 4.94 11.85
C HIS A 250 -18.62 3.44 11.77
N ARG A 251 -19.61 2.58 12.00
CA ARG A 251 -19.45 1.12 11.88
C ARG A 251 -19.53 0.73 10.41
N LEU A 252 -18.53 -0.02 9.93
CA LEU A 252 -18.54 -0.57 8.58
C LEU A 252 -19.70 -1.56 8.38
N THR A 253 -20.27 -1.57 7.18
CA THR A 253 -21.28 -2.54 6.79
C THR A 253 -20.67 -3.94 6.66
N ASP A 254 -21.51 -4.97 6.75
CA ASP A 254 -21.04 -6.35 6.60
C ASP A 254 -20.50 -6.62 5.18
N THR A 255 -21.01 -5.92 4.16
CA THR A 255 -20.50 -5.98 2.79
C THR A 255 -19.07 -5.46 2.70
N VAL A 256 -18.77 -4.29 3.28
CA VAL A 256 -17.41 -3.72 3.29
C VAL A 256 -16.46 -4.62 4.06
N LEU A 257 -16.88 -5.13 5.22
CA LEU A 257 -16.08 -6.06 6.02
C LEU A 257 -15.81 -7.37 5.28
N ALA A 258 -16.80 -7.93 4.59
CA ALA A 258 -16.65 -9.15 3.80
C ALA A 258 -15.67 -8.94 2.64
N HIS A 259 -15.72 -7.80 1.97
CA HIS A 259 -14.78 -7.44 0.91
C HIS A 259 -13.34 -7.33 1.45
N CYS A 260 -13.13 -6.57 2.53
CA CYS A 260 -11.81 -6.43 3.14
C CYS A 260 -11.26 -7.77 3.67
N LYS A 261 -12.14 -8.65 4.18
CA LYS A 261 -11.77 -10.03 4.56
C LYS A 261 -11.28 -10.84 3.36
N ALA A 262 -11.94 -10.72 2.21
CA ALA A 262 -11.53 -11.43 1.00
C ALA A 262 -10.15 -10.96 0.51
N ILE A 263 -9.89 -9.66 0.51
CA ILE A 263 -8.57 -9.10 0.18
C ILE A 263 -7.51 -9.60 1.16
N HIS A 264 -7.77 -9.54 2.47
CA HIS A 264 -6.83 -10.08 3.46
C HIS A 264 -6.54 -11.56 3.23
N ALA A 265 -7.55 -12.36 2.89
CA ALA A 265 -7.40 -13.79 2.64
C ALA A 265 -6.60 -14.10 1.37
N SER A 266 -6.59 -13.20 0.36
CA SER A 266 -5.77 -13.36 -0.84
C SER A 266 -4.30 -12.95 -0.66
N LEU A 267 -3.95 -12.24 0.42
CA LEU A 267 -2.57 -11.87 0.73
C LEU A 267 -1.72 -13.12 1.06
N GLN A 268 -0.43 -13.06 0.75
CA GLN A 268 0.52 -14.10 1.16
C GLN A 268 0.67 -14.13 2.69
N PRO A 269 1.05 -15.27 3.30
CA PRO A 269 1.15 -15.37 4.75
C PRO A 269 2.03 -14.30 5.44
N PRO A 270 3.18 -13.87 4.88
CA PRO A 270 3.94 -12.74 5.42
C PRO A 270 3.15 -11.42 5.39
N GLN A 271 2.50 -11.11 4.26
CA GLN A 271 1.69 -9.90 4.08
C GLN A 271 0.48 -9.87 5.04
N GLN A 272 -0.15 -11.02 5.32
CA GLN A 272 -1.19 -11.11 6.35
C GLN A 272 -0.64 -10.75 7.74
N GLN A 273 0.58 -11.20 8.05
CA GLN A 273 1.24 -10.87 9.31
C GLN A 273 1.60 -9.38 9.37
N ASP A 274 2.08 -8.79 8.26
CA ASP A 274 2.38 -7.36 8.16
C ASP A 274 1.13 -6.51 8.41
N PHE A 275 -0.03 -6.90 7.87
CA PHE A 275 -1.31 -6.26 8.16
C PHE A 275 -1.65 -6.29 9.65
N LEU A 276 -1.49 -7.45 10.30
CA LEU A 276 -1.76 -7.62 11.72
C LEU A 276 -0.80 -6.80 12.59
N ASP A 277 0.48 -6.73 12.22
CA ASP A 277 1.48 -5.96 12.96
C ASP A 277 1.26 -4.46 12.78
N LEU A 278 0.90 -3.99 11.57
CA LEU A 278 0.50 -2.61 11.32
C LEU A 278 -0.71 -2.22 12.19
N LYS A 279 -1.74 -3.07 12.22
CA LYS A 279 -2.91 -2.88 13.09
C LYS A 279 -2.53 -2.80 14.57
N ARG A 280 -1.64 -3.68 15.03
CA ARG A 280 -1.16 -3.67 16.42
C ARG A 280 -0.39 -2.39 16.73
N PHE A 281 0.54 -1.96 15.88
CA PHE A 281 1.32 -0.76 16.09
C PHE A 281 0.44 0.50 16.11
N PHE A 282 -0.50 0.65 15.18
CA PHE A 282 -1.42 1.79 15.21
C PHE A 282 -2.36 1.75 16.42
N SER A 283 -2.82 0.58 16.84
CA SER A 283 -3.62 0.44 18.07
C SER A 283 -2.85 0.93 19.30
N LEU A 284 -1.56 0.57 19.43
CA LEU A 284 -0.68 1.07 20.49
C LEU A 284 -0.49 2.60 20.46
N GLY A 285 -0.64 3.24 19.30
CA GLY A 285 -0.59 4.69 19.14
C GLY A 285 -1.95 5.38 19.05
N GLY A 286 -3.03 4.70 19.44
CA GLY A 286 -4.36 5.29 19.61
C GLY A 286 -5.25 5.30 18.37
N LEU A 287 -4.92 4.54 17.31
CA LEU A 287 -5.77 4.33 16.14
C LEU A 287 -6.29 2.89 16.10
N SER A 288 -7.51 2.69 16.62
CA SER A 288 -8.17 1.38 16.58
C SER A 288 -8.70 1.05 15.18
N THR A 289 -8.55 -0.21 14.78
CA THR A 289 -8.99 -0.75 13.49
C THR A 289 -10.03 -1.84 13.72
N PRO A 290 -11.12 -1.91 12.93
CA PRO A 290 -12.10 -2.98 13.03
C PRO A 290 -11.45 -4.38 13.01
N ASP A 291 -12.11 -5.34 13.66
CA ASP A 291 -11.69 -6.73 13.59
C ASP A 291 -12.05 -7.33 12.24
N ILE A 292 -11.02 -7.78 11.54
CA ILE A 292 -11.11 -8.81 10.51
C ILE A 292 -10.79 -10.11 11.24
N PRO A 293 -11.78 -10.85 11.78
CA PRO A 293 -11.50 -12.11 12.43
C PRO A 293 -10.75 -13.04 11.46
N PRO A 294 -9.70 -13.74 11.93
CA PRO A 294 -9.02 -14.72 11.09
C PRO A 294 -10.05 -15.77 10.63
N GLN A 295 -9.97 -16.18 9.36
CA GLN A 295 -10.72 -17.36 8.93
C GLN A 295 -10.36 -18.52 9.87
N GLN A 296 -11.38 -19.24 10.36
CA GLN A 296 -11.16 -20.54 10.94
C GLN A 296 -10.35 -21.34 9.92
N ARG A 297 -9.18 -21.87 10.33
CA ARG A 297 -8.39 -22.74 9.47
C ARG A 297 -9.31 -23.89 9.07
N HIS A 298 -9.77 -23.92 7.82
CA HIS A 298 -10.29 -25.15 7.28
C HIS A 298 -9.13 -26.17 7.34
N PRO A 299 -9.36 -27.38 7.86
CA PRO A 299 -8.34 -28.41 7.83
C PRO A 299 -7.88 -28.57 6.38
N ALA A 300 -6.57 -28.68 6.18
CA ALA A 300 -6.00 -28.92 4.86
C ALA A 300 -6.79 -30.04 4.17
N PRO A 301 -7.13 -29.93 2.87
CA PRO A 301 -7.74 -31.03 2.17
C PRO A 301 -6.88 -32.27 2.40
N SER A 302 -7.50 -33.35 2.88
CA SER A 302 -6.83 -34.63 3.06
C SER A 302 -6.09 -34.96 1.78
N LYS A 303 -4.81 -35.35 1.90
CA LYS A 303 -3.98 -35.80 0.78
C LYS A 303 -4.83 -36.70 -0.12
N PRO A 304 -4.82 -36.51 -1.46
CA PRO A 304 -5.50 -37.44 -2.35
C PRO A 304 -4.98 -38.85 -2.04
N GLU A 305 -5.91 -39.78 -1.78
CA GLU A 305 -5.57 -41.19 -1.63
C GLU A 305 -4.77 -41.62 -2.84
N THR A 306 -3.57 -42.14 -2.58
CA THR A 306 -2.72 -42.73 -3.62
C THR A 306 -3.53 -43.82 -4.33
N PRO A 307 -3.73 -43.74 -5.65
CA PRO A 307 -4.42 -44.80 -6.37
C PRO A 307 -3.64 -46.12 -6.22
N PRO A 308 -4.32 -47.27 -6.11
CA PRO A 308 -3.65 -48.56 -5.94
C PRO A 308 -2.74 -48.83 -7.15
N ALA A 309 -1.55 -49.35 -6.86
CA ALA A 309 -0.55 -49.66 -7.87
C ALA A 309 -1.12 -50.58 -8.96
N PRO A 310 -0.87 -50.31 -10.25
CA PRO A 310 -1.35 -51.17 -11.32
C PRO A 310 -0.73 -52.56 -11.23
N ARG A 311 -1.57 -53.59 -11.26
CA ARG A 311 -1.14 -54.99 -11.37
C ARG A 311 -0.32 -55.18 -12.65
N THR A 312 0.96 -55.49 -12.48
CA THR A 312 1.85 -55.90 -13.57
C THR A 312 1.37 -57.21 -14.17
N VAL A 313 0.72 -57.14 -15.33
CA VAL A 313 0.53 -58.29 -16.23
C VAL A 313 1.83 -58.47 -17.00
N LYS A 314 2.55 -59.57 -16.74
CA LYS A 314 3.72 -59.99 -17.54
C LYS A 314 3.26 -60.28 -18.97
N LYS A 315 3.71 -59.48 -19.95
CA LYS A 315 3.68 -59.86 -21.37
C LYS A 315 5.02 -60.53 -21.74
N PRO A 316 5.01 -61.57 -22.60
CA PRO A 316 6.22 -62.28 -22.99
C PRO A 316 7.07 -61.47 -23.97
N TYR A 317 8.38 -61.61 -23.80
CA TYR A 317 9.46 -61.02 -24.59
C TYR A 317 9.40 -61.51 -26.04
N THR A 318 9.46 -60.61 -27.03
CA THR A 318 9.75 -60.96 -28.43
C THR A 318 10.93 -60.13 -28.91
N ASP A 319 11.94 -60.83 -29.41
CA ASP A 319 13.21 -60.33 -29.94
C ASP A 319 12.99 -59.52 -31.22
N ALA A 320 13.27 -58.22 -31.18
CA ALA A 320 13.36 -57.38 -32.37
C ALA A 320 14.45 -56.29 -32.27
N SER A 321 15.43 -56.45 -31.37
CA SER A 321 16.50 -55.46 -31.12
C SER A 321 17.81 -55.73 -31.88
N GLN A 322 17.82 -56.57 -32.91
CA GLN A 322 19.05 -56.86 -33.68
C GLN A 322 19.10 -56.38 -35.14
N GLN A 323 18.07 -55.71 -35.68
CA GLN A 323 18.10 -55.27 -37.09
C GLN A 323 18.20 -53.75 -37.35
N GLN A 324 18.29 -52.92 -36.31
CA GLN A 324 18.48 -51.46 -36.50
C GLN A 324 19.88 -50.94 -36.13
N HIS A 325 20.76 -51.77 -35.56
CA HIS A 325 22.12 -51.34 -35.16
C HIS A 325 23.18 -51.46 -36.27
N GLU A 326 22.86 -52.09 -37.41
CA GLU A 326 23.79 -52.25 -38.54
C GLU A 326 23.63 -51.19 -39.66
N LYS A 327 22.53 -50.42 -39.69
CA LYS A 327 22.32 -49.40 -40.74
C LYS A 327 22.93 -48.02 -40.42
N HIS A 328 23.36 -47.76 -39.19
CA HIS A 328 23.94 -46.46 -38.81
C HIS A 328 25.47 -46.37 -38.84
N LYS A 329 26.19 -47.47 -39.10
CA LYS A 329 27.68 -47.49 -39.19
C LYS A 329 28.27 -47.33 -40.60
N LYS A 330 27.45 -47.23 -41.65
CA LYS A 330 27.91 -47.01 -43.04
C LYS A 330 27.69 -45.60 -43.61
N ALA A 331 27.19 -44.64 -42.83
CA ALA A 331 26.90 -43.28 -43.30
C ALA A 331 27.78 -42.16 -42.68
N LYS A 332 28.89 -42.50 -42.02
CA LYS A 332 29.87 -41.53 -41.44
C LYS A 332 31.31 -41.74 -41.92
N LYS A 333 31.49 -42.14 -43.17
CA LYS A 333 32.77 -42.04 -43.91
C LYS A 333 32.49 -41.33 -45.22
N ASN A 334 32.59 -40.01 -45.20
CA ASN A 334 32.81 -39.06 -46.30
C ASN A 334 32.26 -37.71 -45.85
N PHE A 335 33.05 -37.01 -45.03
CA PHE A 335 33.33 -35.57 -45.00
C PHE A 335 34.06 -35.24 -43.70
#